data_AF-A0A967CZA1-F1
#
_entry.id   AF-A0A967CZA1-F1
#
_cell.length_a   1.000
_cell.length_b   1.000
_cell.length_c   1.000
_cell.angle_alpha   90.00
_cell.angle_beta   90.00
_cell.angle_gamma   90.00
#
_symmetry.space_group_name_H-M   'P 1'
#
loop_
_entity.id
_entity.type
_entity.pdbx_description
1 polymer ?
#
loop_
_entity_poly.entity_id
_entity_poly.type
_entity_poly.pdbx_seq_one_letter_code
_entity_poly.pdbx_strand_id
1 'polypeptide(L)'
;MISQHFKNVAATALIVVTAFSILGTTVWGDIVSVIQKSKEQTIGVPIDRAVVIESAVPFAELSIANPAIADFSTLSDRTVYILGKLAGTT
;
A
#
# COMPACT_ATOMS: atom_id res chain seq x y z
N MET A 1 11.97 -21.79 -63.25
CA MET A 1 12.26 -20.60 -62.41
C MET A 1 11.04 -20.01 -61.69
N ILE A 2 9.79 -20.50 -61.87
CA ILE A 2 8.58 -19.94 -61.21
C ILE A 2 8.40 -20.34 -59.72
N SER A 3 8.90 -21.49 -59.28
CA SER A 3 8.66 -22.02 -57.92
C SER A 3 9.41 -21.25 -56.79
N GLN A 4 10.51 -20.56 -57.12
CA GLN A 4 11.34 -19.83 -56.14
C GLN A 4 10.67 -18.53 -55.66
N HIS A 5 9.89 -17.87 -56.52
CA HIS A 5 9.20 -16.62 -56.16
C HIS A 5 8.03 -16.86 -55.19
N PHE A 6 7.33 -18.00 -55.28
CA PHE A 6 6.21 -18.33 -54.39
C PHE A 6 6.66 -18.62 -52.95
N LYS A 7 7.80 -19.32 -52.78
CA LYS A 7 8.41 -19.57 -51.46
C LYS A 7 8.86 -18.26 -50.79
N ASN A 8 9.37 -17.31 -51.57
CA ASN A 8 9.83 -16.03 -51.03
C ASN A 8 8.65 -15.12 -50.63
N VAL A 9 7.52 -15.15 -51.35
CA VAL A 9 6.29 -14.41 -50.99
C VAL A 9 5.63 -14.98 -49.74
N ALA A 10 5.61 -16.32 -49.59
CA ALA A 10 5.10 -16.95 -48.38
C ALA A 10 6.00 -16.65 -47.16
N ALA A 11 7.32 -16.65 -47.35
CA ALA A 11 8.27 -16.31 -46.30
C ALA A 11 8.19 -14.83 -45.88
N THR A 12 8.02 -13.90 -46.82
CA THR A 12 7.86 -12.47 -46.48
C THR A 12 6.52 -12.18 -45.83
N ALA A 13 5.43 -12.85 -46.24
CA ALA A 13 4.13 -12.72 -45.58
C ALA A 13 4.17 -13.22 -44.13
N LEU A 14 4.93 -14.30 -43.86
CA LEU A 14 5.09 -14.83 -42.51
C LEU A 14 5.89 -13.87 -41.60
N ILE A 15 6.94 -13.22 -42.13
CA ILE A 15 7.73 -12.23 -41.38
C ILE A 15 6.91 -10.97 -41.02
N VAL A 16 6.02 -10.53 -41.91
CA VAL A 16 5.18 -9.34 -41.68
C VAL A 16 4.11 -9.61 -40.62
N VAL A 17 3.57 -10.83 -40.53
CA VAL A 17 2.58 -11.22 -39.50
C VAL A 17 3.22 -11.33 -38.11
N THR A 18 4.47 -11.80 -38.01
CA THR A 18 5.18 -11.86 -36.72
C THR A 18 5.61 -10.48 -36.21
N ALA A 19 5.88 -9.52 -37.10
CA ALA A 19 6.26 -8.16 -36.70
C ALA A 19 5.09 -7.39 -36.07
N PHE A 20 3.85 -7.68 -36.48
CA PHE A 20 2.67 -6.97 -35.98
C PHE A 20 2.24 -7.42 -34.56
N SER A 21 2.68 -8.60 -34.11
CA SER A 21 2.35 -9.14 -32.78
C SER A 21 3.19 -8.54 -31.64
N ILE A 22 4.25 -7.79 -31.96
CA ILE A 22 5.20 -7.22 -30.98
C ILE A 22 4.79 -5.82 -30.50
N LEU A 23 3.74 -5.22 -31.08
CA LEU A 23 3.31 -3.83 -30.80
C LEU A 23 2.15 -3.73 -29.79
N GLY A 24 1.73 -4.84 -29.18
CA GLY A 24 0.57 -4.89 -28.30
C GLY A 24 0.92 -5.02 -26.82
N THR A 25 0.44 -4.05 -26.04
CA THR A 25 0.23 -4.06 -24.57
C THR A 25 1.38 -3.61 -23.67
N THR A 26 1.65 -2.29 -23.66
CA THR A 26 2.11 -1.67 -22.41
C THR A 26 0.92 -1.55 -21.47
N VAL A 27 0.84 -2.46 -20.51
CA VAL A 27 -0.11 -2.43 -19.40
C VAL A 27 0.27 -1.28 -18.47
N TRP A 28 -0.59 -0.28 -18.35
CA TRP A 28 -0.50 0.75 -17.31
C TRP A 28 -1.06 0.13 -16.03
N GLY A 29 -0.22 -0.62 -15.32
CA GLY A 29 -0.56 -1.08 -13.98
C GLY A 29 -0.38 0.08 -13.02
N ASP A 30 -1.48 0.62 -12.49
CA ASP A 30 -1.41 1.56 -11.37
C ASP A 30 -0.68 0.87 -10.21
N ILE A 31 0.48 1.41 -9.84
CA ILE A 31 1.28 0.92 -8.71
C ILE A 31 0.59 1.38 -7.44
N VAL A 32 -0.45 0.65 -7.03
CA VAL A 32 -1.02 0.77 -5.69
C VAL A 32 -0.14 -0.07 -4.77
N SER A 33 0.91 0.57 -4.25
CA SER A 33 1.69 0.00 -3.15
C SER A 33 0.81 0.01 -1.90
N VAL A 34 0.23 -1.14 -1.57
CA VAL A 34 -0.37 -1.36 -0.26
C VAL A 34 0.79 -1.40 0.72
N ILE A 35 1.05 -0.25 1.38
CA ILE A 35 1.92 -0.20 2.54
C ILE A 35 1.35 -1.23 3.51
N GLN A 36 2.14 -2.30 3.67
CA GLN A 36 1.87 -3.51 4.41
C GLN A 36 0.88 -3.26 5.56
N LYS A 37 -0.28 -3.92 5.50
CA LYS A 37 -1.37 -3.80 6.48
C LYS A 37 -0.77 -3.79 7.88
N SER A 38 -0.69 -2.61 8.49
CA SER A 38 -0.11 -2.40 9.81
C SER A 38 -0.75 -3.41 10.75
N LYS A 39 0.03 -4.16 11.53
CA LYS A 39 -0.51 -5.13 12.48
C LYS A 39 -1.45 -4.39 13.43
N GLU A 40 -2.75 -4.52 13.20
CA GLU A 40 -3.77 -3.84 13.98
C GLU A 40 -3.77 -4.43 15.39
N GLN A 41 -3.26 -3.66 16.35
CA GLN A 41 -3.30 -4.01 17.76
C GLN A 41 -4.35 -3.12 18.42
N THR A 42 -5.50 -3.70 18.77
CA THR A 42 -6.53 -3.00 19.54
C THR A 42 -6.10 -2.92 21.00
N ILE A 43 -5.99 -1.71 21.53
CA ILE A 43 -5.73 -1.47 22.94
C ILE A 43 -6.97 -0.82 23.56
N GLY A 44 -7.47 -1.42 24.65
CA GLY A 44 -8.57 -0.85 25.44
C GLY A 44 -8.03 0.17 26.42
N VAL A 45 -8.40 1.45 26.25
CA VAL A 45 -8.06 2.53 27.19
C VAL A 45 -9.32 2.89 27.96
N PRO A 46 -9.35 2.78 29.30
CA PRO A 46 -10.51 3.19 30.08
C PRO A 46 -10.70 4.71 30.02
N ILE A 47 -11.96 5.16 30.08
CA ILE A 47 -12.28 6.59 30.18
C ILE A 47 -11.76 7.16 31.51
N ASP A 48 -11.34 8.44 31.47
CA ASP A 48 -10.80 9.20 32.61
C ASP A 48 -9.58 8.55 33.25
N ARG A 49 -8.93 7.65 32.52
CA ARG A 49 -7.70 7.00 32.94
C ARG A 49 -6.72 6.99 31.79
N ALA A 50 -5.47 6.94 32.17
CA ALA A 50 -4.40 6.82 31.22
C ALA A 50 -3.68 5.49 31.33
N VAL A 51 -3.18 5.05 30.18
CA VAL A 51 -2.38 3.85 30.03
C VAL A 51 -1.08 4.25 29.36
N VAL A 52 0.03 3.77 29.92
CA VAL A 52 1.36 3.90 29.31
C VAL A 52 1.60 2.67 28.46
N ILE A 53 2.00 2.89 27.22
CA ILE A 53 2.31 1.83 26.28
C ILE A 53 3.78 1.96 25.89
N GLU A 54 4.49 0.84 25.97
CA GLU A 54 5.85 0.70 25.49
C GLU A 54 5.86 -0.12 24.19
N SER A 55 6.47 0.43 23.16
CA SER A 55 6.69 -0.24 21.88
C SER A 55 8.06 -0.92 21.89
N ALA A 56 8.11 -2.17 21.43
CA ALA A 56 9.36 -2.91 21.26
C ALA A 56 10.28 -2.30 20.18
N VAL A 57 9.70 -1.53 19.24
CA VAL A 57 10.39 -0.88 18.13
C VAL A 57 10.15 0.63 18.21
N PRO A 58 11.18 1.48 18.03
CA PRO A 58 10.98 2.92 18.04
C PRO A 58 10.07 3.39 16.90
N PHE A 59 9.17 4.32 17.19
CA PHE A 59 8.28 4.95 16.21
C PHE A 59 8.75 6.37 15.90
N ALA A 60 8.68 6.76 14.63
CA ALA A 60 9.00 8.13 14.21
C ALA A 60 7.81 9.08 14.39
N GLU A 61 6.59 8.58 14.19
CA GLU A 61 5.37 9.37 14.21
C GLU A 61 4.22 8.56 14.83
N LEU A 62 3.30 9.25 15.48
CA LEU A 62 2.10 8.67 16.08
C LEU A 62 0.91 9.53 15.69
N SER A 63 -0.17 8.88 15.24
CA SER A 63 -1.38 9.55 14.79
C SER A 63 -2.60 8.94 15.46
N ILE A 64 -3.51 9.79 15.91
CA ILE A 64 -4.82 9.38 16.44
C ILE A 64 -5.87 9.64 15.36
N ALA A 65 -6.56 8.57 14.97
CA ALA A 65 -7.64 8.66 14.00
C ALA A 65 -8.83 9.49 14.47
N ASN A 66 -9.09 9.50 15.79
CA ASN A 66 -10.17 10.30 16.39
C ASN A 66 -9.71 10.95 17.71
N PRO A 67 -9.33 12.25 17.71
CA PRO A 67 -8.87 12.94 18.92
C PRO A 67 -10.01 13.26 19.92
N ALA A 68 -11.27 13.04 19.55
CA ALA A 68 -12.41 13.26 20.47
C ALA A 68 -12.56 12.17 21.54
N ILE A 69 -11.98 10.98 21.31
CA ILE A 69 -12.12 9.82 22.22
C ILE A 69 -10.84 9.51 23.01
N ALA A 70 -9.70 10.03 22.58
CA ALA A 70 -8.43 9.81 23.23
C ALA A 70 -7.46 10.94 22.89
N ASP A 71 -6.54 11.16 23.81
CA ASP A 71 -5.41 12.07 23.63
C ASP A 71 -4.13 11.35 24.01
N PHE A 72 -3.00 11.81 23.51
CA PHE A 72 -1.73 11.16 23.75
C PHE A 72 -0.59 12.15 23.96
N SER A 73 0.40 11.69 24.71
CA SER A 73 1.67 12.39 24.86
C SER A 73 2.80 11.40 24.65
N THR A 74 3.74 11.79 23.80
CA THR A 74 4.94 11.02 23.53
C THR A 74 5.95 11.27 24.64
N LEU A 75 6.27 10.25 25.43
CA LEU A 75 7.27 10.33 26.50
C LEU A 75 8.68 10.03 25.98
N SER A 76 8.77 9.19 24.93
CA SER A 76 10.01 8.82 24.25
C SER A 76 9.71 8.28 22.85
N ASP A 77 10.73 7.93 22.07
CA ASP A 77 10.59 7.26 20.76
C ASP A 77 9.99 5.85 20.86
N ARG A 78 9.84 5.32 22.08
CA ARG A 78 9.26 4.00 22.38
C ARG A 78 8.11 4.02 23.36
N THR A 79 7.85 5.14 24.04
CA THR A 79 6.86 5.18 25.12
C THR A 79 5.83 6.27 24.87
N VAL A 80 4.55 5.90 24.94
CA VAL A 80 3.43 6.81 24.77
C VAL A 80 2.47 6.72 25.96
N TYR A 81 2.00 7.87 26.41
CA TYR A 81 0.93 8.01 27.38
C TYR A 81 -0.37 8.26 26.62
N ILE A 82 -1.40 7.44 26.85
CA ILE A 82 -2.71 7.59 26.21
C ILE A 82 -3.78 7.82 27.28
N LEU A 83 -4.52 8.92 27.17
CA LEU A 83 -5.64 9.27 28.03
C LEU A 83 -6.96 9.01 27.30
N GLY A 84 -7.80 8.14 27.86
CA GLY A 84 -9.17 7.95 27.36
C GLY A 84 -10.05 9.15 27.73
N LYS A 85 -10.71 9.74 26.72
CA LYS A 85 -11.68 10.83 26.90
C LYS A 85 -13.07 10.30 26.57
N LEU A 86 -14.10 10.78 27.28
CA LEU A 86 -15.47 10.49 26.92
C LEU A 86 -15.82 11.25 25.63
N ALA A 87 -16.33 10.55 24.62
CA ALA A 87 -16.80 11.18 23.38
C ALA A 87 -17.88 12.20 23.75
N GLY A 88 -17.61 13.49 23.51
CA GLY A 88 -18.54 14.56 23.83
C GLY A 88 -19.90 14.32 23.16
N THR A 89 -20.92 14.04 23.96
CA THR A 89 -22.32 14.25 23.59
C THR A 89 -22.60 15.74 23.61
N THR A 90 -22.28 16.44 22.53
CA THR A 90 -22.75 17.81 22.29
C THR A 90 -23.29 17.91 20.89
#